data_AF-A0A924YC00-F1
#
_entry.id   AF-A0A924YC00-F1
#
_cell.length_a   1.000
_cell.length_b   1.000
_cell.length_c   1.000
_cell.angle_alpha   90.00
_cell.angle_beta   90.00
_cell.angle_gamma   90.00
#
_symmetry.space_group_name_H-M   'P 1'
#
loop_
_entity.id
_entity.type
_entity.pdbx_description
1 polymer ?
#
loop_
_entity_poly.entity_id
_entity_poly.type
_entity_poly.pdbx_seq_one_letter_code
_entity_poly.pdbx_strand_id
1 'polypeptide(L)'
;MTQPDTAKSNRRGVRDTLDIPILAVANRFEGKRSKEVERFLKFMVVGVVGALVDSITLIVVQATIVPPRSHLDVAIASSIAFVAAITSNFIWNRFWTYPDSRSRSVRKQAIQFTLISLFGWIVRTLWITFAYSGLGRALIPAFLLFVRTFHLDYLPTPEARDKLGTMAAWLIGVAVVMVWNYIANRRWTYNDVA
;
A
#
# COMPACT_ATOMS: atom_id res chain seq x y z
N MET A 1 8.41 -50.36 17.86
CA MET A 1 7.10 -49.76 17.56
C MET A 1 7.31 -48.27 17.35
N THR A 2 7.51 -47.85 16.10
CA THR A 2 7.70 -46.46 15.69
C THR A 2 6.33 -45.87 15.33
N GLN A 3 5.94 -44.79 16.01
CA GLN A 3 4.77 -43.99 15.63
C GLN A 3 5.04 -43.28 14.30
N PRO A 4 4.07 -43.21 13.37
CA PRO A 4 4.17 -42.32 12.22
C PRO A 4 3.67 -40.91 12.60
N ASP A 5 4.57 -39.93 12.46
CA ASP A 5 4.27 -38.48 12.51
C ASP A 5 3.40 -38.07 11.30
N THR A 6 2.09 -38.30 11.37
CA THR A 6 1.12 -37.82 10.36
C THR A 6 0.28 -36.67 10.92
N ALA A 7 0.89 -35.49 11.10
CA ALA A 7 0.14 -34.28 11.46
C ALA A 7 0.81 -32.97 11.02
N LYS A 8 1.40 -32.91 9.82
CA LYS A 8 1.81 -31.64 9.17
C LYS A 8 1.17 -31.46 7.80
N SER A 9 -0.12 -31.77 7.70
CA SER A 9 -0.91 -31.52 6.51
C SER A 9 -1.84 -30.32 6.74
N ASN A 10 -1.88 -29.41 5.76
CA ASN A 10 -3.02 -28.56 5.42
C ASN A 10 -3.12 -27.08 5.88
N ARG A 11 -2.02 -26.39 6.21
CA ARG A 11 -2.02 -24.90 6.35
C ARG A 11 -1.09 -24.15 5.36
N ARG A 12 -0.76 -24.77 4.22
CA ARG A 12 0.20 -24.23 3.23
C ARG A 12 -0.39 -23.78 1.88
N GLY A 13 -1.58 -24.26 1.51
CA GLY A 13 -2.10 -24.10 0.14
C GLY A 13 -2.21 -22.66 -0.40
N VAL A 14 -2.73 -21.70 0.38
CA VAL A 14 -2.94 -20.31 -0.11
C VAL A 14 -1.65 -19.49 -0.12
N ARG A 15 -0.72 -19.77 0.81
CA ARG A 15 0.58 -19.10 0.86
C ARG A 15 1.40 -19.49 -0.37
N ASP A 16 1.39 -20.78 -0.71
CA ASP A 16 2.18 -21.31 -1.81
C ASP A 16 1.72 -20.74 -3.18
N THR A 17 0.42 -20.51 -3.39
CA THR A 17 -0.10 -20.03 -4.69
C THR A 17 0.28 -18.59 -5.02
N LEU A 18 0.20 -17.66 -4.05
CA LEU A 18 0.60 -16.26 -4.26
C LEU A 18 2.13 -16.09 -4.24
N ASP A 19 2.84 -17.01 -3.57
CA ASP A 19 4.29 -16.97 -3.48
C ASP A 19 4.96 -17.40 -4.79
N ILE A 20 4.36 -18.29 -5.60
CA ILE A 20 4.94 -18.75 -6.87
C ILE A 20 5.39 -17.60 -7.81
N PRO A 21 4.53 -16.63 -8.21
CA PRO A 21 4.96 -15.55 -9.09
C PRO A 21 5.98 -14.62 -8.41
N ILE A 22 5.86 -14.40 -7.10
CA ILE A 22 6.78 -13.56 -6.33
C ILE A 22 8.17 -14.19 -6.29
N LEU A 23 8.24 -15.49 -5.99
CA LEU A 23 9.47 -16.27 -5.93
C LEU A 23 10.12 -16.40 -7.31
N ALA A 24 9.31 -16.53 -8.37
CA ALA A 24 9.84 -16.55 -9.74
C ALA A 24 10.57 -15.26 -10.11
N VAL A 25 10.13 -14.11 -9.60
CA VAL A 25 10.82 -12.82 -9.78
C VAL A 25 12.00 -12.68 -8.81
N ALA A 26 11.81 -13.02 -7.53
CA ALA A 26 12.84 -12.90 -6.50
C ALA A 26 14.07 -13.78 -6.78
N ASN A 27 13.85 -15.01 -7.26
CA ASN A 27 14.92 -15.97 -7.59
C ASN A 27 15.77 -15.56 -8.80
N ARG A 28 15.39 -14.50 -9.54
CA ARG A 28 16.28 -13.89 -10.54
C ARG A 28 17.45 -13.14 -9.90
N PHE A 29 17.38 -12.86 -8.61
CA PHE A 29 18.44 -12.24 -7.82
C PHE A 29 19.11 -13.30 -6.96
N GLU A 30 20.43 -13.21 -6.78
CA GLU A 30 21.18 -14.21 -6.02
C GLU A 30 21.34 -13.83 -4.54
N GLY A 31 21.40 -14.85 -3.68
CA GLY A 31 21.75 -14.72 -2.26
C GLY A 31 20.79 -13.87 -1.43
N LYS A 32 21.34 -12.95 -0.62
CA LYS A 32 20.57 -12.11 0.31
C LYS A 32 19.59 -11.15 -0.39
N ARG A 33 19.85 -10.80 -1.66
CA ARG A 33 18.98 -9.89 -2.43
C ARG A 33 17.65 -10.54 -2.80
N SER A 34 17.62 -11.85 -3.09
CA SER A 34 16.37 -12.58 -3.39
C SER A 34 15.35 -12.44 -2.25
N LYS A 35 15.78 -12.69 -1.01
CA LYS A 35 14.90 -12.59 0.17
C LYS A 35 14.34 -11.19 0.39
N GLU A 36 15.15 -10.16 0.16
CA GLU A 36 14.69 -8.77 0.30
C GLU A 36 13.73 -8.37 -0.84
N VAL A 37 13.96 -8.87 -2.06
CA VAL A 37 13.02 -8.68 -3.19
C VAL A 37 11.69 -9.40 -2.91
N GLU A 38 11.72 -10.63 -2.41
CA GLU A 38 10.52 -11.38 -2.01
C GLU A 38 9.71 -10.60 -0.96
N ARG A 39 10.37 -10.14 0.11
CA ARG A 39 9.72 -9.35 1.18
C ARG A 39 9.16 -8.03 0.64
N PHE A 40 9.88 -7.35 -0.23
CA PHE A 40 9.40 -6.12 -0.86
C PHE A 40 8.16 -6.37 -1.72
N LEU A 41 8.17 -7.40 -2.56
CA LEU A 41 7.02 -7.77 -3.40
C LEU A 41 5.80 -8.19 -2.56
N LYS A 42 6.00 -9.00 -1.50
CA LYS A 42 4.95 -9.34 -0.54
C LYS A 42 4.39 -8.08 0.12
N PHE A 43 5.26 -7.17 0.56
CA PHE A 43 4.86 -5.89 1.14
C PHE A 43 4.03 -5.04 0.17
N MET A 44 4.41 -5.00 -1.12
CA MET A 44 3.64 -4.31 -2.16
C MET A 44 2.25 -4.93 -2.32
N VAL A 45 2.15 -6.26 -2.41
CA VAL A 45 0.87 -6.96 -2.52
C VAL A 45 -0.03 -6.67 -1.32
N VAL A 46 0.53 -6.74 -0.11
CA VAL A 46 -0.19 -6.37 1.11
C VAL A 46 -0.65 -4.91 1.05
N GLY A 47 0.20 -3.98 0.59
CA GLY A 47 -0.16 -2.58 0.43
C GLY A 47 -1.35 -2.36 -0.52
N VAL A 48 -1.39 -3.08 -1.64
CA VAL A 48 -2.52 -3.06 -2.59
C VAL A 48 -3.79 -3.61 -1.92
N VAL A 49 -3.69 -4.73 -1.22
CA VAL A 49 -4.83 -5.29 -0.45
C VAL A 49 -5.33 -4.28 0.58
N GLY A 50 -4.45 -3.58 1.29
CA GLY A 50 -4.81 -2.52 2.22
C GLY A 50 -5.56 -1.37 1.55
N ALA A 51 -5.13 -0.94 0.37
CA ALA A 51 -5.83 0.12 -0.38
C ALA A 51 -7.23 -0.32 -0.84
N LEU A 52 -7.41 -1.59 -1.20
CA LEU A 52 -8.72 -2.16 -1.50
C LEU A 52 -9.60 -2.22 -0.25
N VAL A 53 -9.04 -2.68 0.88
CA VAL A 53 -9.75 -2.70 2.17
C VAL A 53 -10.19 -1.29 2.57
N ASP A 54 -9.32 -0.29 2.43
CA ASP A 54 -9.64 1.12 2.69
C ASP A 54 -10.82 1.59 1.84
N SER A 55 -10.70 1.44 0.51
CA SER A 55 -11.70 1.92 -0.44
C SER A 55 -13.06 1.24 -0.26
N ILE A 56 -13.07 -0.09 -0.07
CA ILE A 56 -14.29 -0.87 0.14
C ILE A 56 -14.93 -0.51 1.49
N THR A 57 -14.13 -0.44 2.56
CA THR A 57 -14.64 -0.09 3.89
C THR A 57 -15.25 1.31 3.88
N LEU A 58 -14.60 2.27 3.21
CA LEU A 58 -15.12 3.62 3.08
C LEU A 58 -16.49 3.64 2.38
N ILE A 59 -16.61 2.94 1.24
CA ILE A 59 -17.87 2.84 0.50
C ILE A 59 -18.97 2.21 1.38
N VAL A 60 -18.67 1.09 2.05
CA VAL A 60 -19.64 0.38 2.89
C VAL A 60 -20.08 1.24 4.07
N VAL A 61 -19.14 1.86 4.79
CA VAL A 61 -19.43 2.71 5.96
C VAL A 61 -20.27 3.92 5.54
N GLN A 62 -19.93 4.56 4.42
CA GLN A 62 -20.72 5.69 3.90
C GLN A 62 -22.12 5.27 3.43
N ALA A 63 -22.25 4.07 2.86
CA ALA A 63 -23.54 3.58 2.40
C ALA A 63 -24.47 3.14 3.55
N THR A 64 -23.94 2.80 4.73
CA THR A 64 -24.71 2.12 5.79
C THR A 64 -24.69 2.80 7.15
N ILE A 65 -23.52 3.20 7.66
CA ILE A 65 -23.35 3.64 9.06
C ILE A 65 -23.26 5.17 9.14
N VAL A 66 -22.41 5.79 8.32
CA VAL A 66 -22.08 7.22 8.39
C VAL A 66 -22.19 7.85 7.00
N PRO A 67 -23.41 8.18 6.54
CA PRO A 67 -23.61 8.85 5.26
C PRO A 67 -22.86 10.19 5.19
N PRO A 68 -22.24 10.54 4.06
CA PRO A 68 -21.38 11.73 3.94
C PRO A 68 -22.21 13.02 3.84
N ARG A 69 -22.88 13.42 4.92
CA ARG A 69 -23.74 14.61 4.98
C ARG A 69 -22.98 15.87 5.40
N SER A 70 -21.88 15.70 6.12
CA SER A 70 -21.01 16.77 6.60
C SER A 70 -19.52 16.41 6.46
N HIS A 71 -18.65 17.41 6.58
CA HIS A 71 -17.20 17.17 6.62
C HIS A 71 -16.77 16.24 7.77
N LEU A 72 -17.49 16.31 8.91
CA LEU A 72 -17.24 15.44 10.05
C LEU A 72 -17.57 13.98 9.73
N ASP A 73 -18.70 13.73 9.06
CA ASP A 73 -19.11 12.37 8.64
C ASP A 73 -18.07 11.73 7.72
N VAL A 74 -17.60 12.50 6.73
CA VAL A 74 -16.55 12.05 5.80
C VAL A 74 -15.26 11.75 6.55
N ALA A 75 -14.86 12.59 7.51
CA ALA A 75 -13.66 12.38 8.32
C ALA A 75 -13.77 11.12 9.20
N ILE A 76 -14.93 10.88 9.82
CA ILE A 76 -15.19 9.69 10.63
C ILE A 76 -15.13 8.42 9.76
N ALA A 77 -15.87 8.39 8.65
CA ALA A 77 -15.90 7.24 7.75
C ALA A 77 -14.50 6.92 7.18
N SER A 78 -13.76 7.95 6.78
CA SER A 78 -12.38 7.81 6.27
C SER A 78 -11.42 7.31 7.35
N SER A 79 -11.61 7.74 8.61
CA SER A 79 -10.79 7.29 9.73
C SER A 79 -11.04 5.81 10.06
N ILE A 80 -12.29 5.35 10.01
CA ILE A 80 -12.65 3.93 10.19
C ILE A 80 -12.03 3.08 9.07
N ALA A 81 -12.17 3.50 7.82
CA ALA A 81 -11.58 2.82 6.67
C ALA A 81 -10.05 2.71 6.80
N PHE A 82 -9.39 3.81 7.17
CA PHE A 82 -7.95 3.87 7.35
C PHE A 82 -7.45 2.93 8.47
N VAL A 83 -8.17 2.88 9.61
CA VAL A 83 -7.84 1.96 10.70
C VAL A 83 -8.01 0.50 10.26
N ALA A 84 -9.07 0.18 9.51
CA ALA A 84 -9.27 -1.16 8.96
C ALA A 84 -8.14 -1.55 7.99
N ALA A 85 -7.72 -0.63 7.13
CA ALA A 85 -6.65 -0.82 6.18
C ALA A 85 -5.28 -1.03 6.86
N ILE A 86 -4.91 -0.20 7.83
CA ILE A 86 -3.66 -0.36 8.60
C ILE A 86 -3.67 -1.69 9.36
N THR A 87 -4.80 -2.04 9.99
CA THR A 87 -4.92 -3.29 10.74
C THR A 87 -4.76 -4.50 9.82
N SER A 88 -5.45 -4.51 8.68
CA SER A 88 -5.29 -5.53 7.63
C SER A 88 -3.83 -5.63 7.19
N ASN A 89 -3.20 -4.51 6.84
CA ASN A 89 -1.81 -4.47 6.40
C ASN A 89 -0.85 -5.00 7.46
N PHE A 90 -1.06 -4.66 8.74
CA PHE A 90 -0.24 -5.15 9.83
C PHE A 90 -0.36 -6.67 9.99
N ILE A 91 -1.60 -7.18 9.97
CA ILE A 91 -1.88 -8.62 10.08
C ILE A 91 -1.16 -9.37 8.95
N TRP A 92 -1.39 -8.97 7.70
CA TRP A 92 -0.76 -9.63 6.55
C TRP A 92 0.75 -9.51 6.56
N ASN A 93 1.31 -8.35 6.93
CA ASN A 93 2.76 -8.20 7.03
C ASN A 93 3.36 -9.08 8.13
N ARG A 94 2.70 -9.23 9.27
CA ARG A 94 3.19 -10.09 10.37
C ARG A 94 3.04 -11.59 10.05
N PHE A 95 1.99 -12.00 9.35
CA PHE A 95 1.73 -13.42 9.08
C PHE A 95 2.27 -13.94 7.75
N TRP A 96 2.57 -13.07 6.79
CA TRP A 96 3.00 -13.48 5.45
C TRP A 96 4.31 -12.84 4.99
N THR A 97 4.49 -11.52 5.15
CA THR A 97 5.74 -10.83 4.76
C THR A 97 6.91 -11.12 5.72
N TYR A 98 6.65 -11.08 7.02
CA TYR A 98 7.63 -11.24 8.10
C TYR A 98 7.20 -12.30 9.12
N PRO A 99 6.97 -13.57 8.71
CA PRO A 99 6.51 -14.62 9.60
C PRO A 99 7.51 -14.95 10.72
N ASP A 100 8.79 -14.62 10.53
CA ASP A 100 9.87 -14.89 11.49
C ASP A 100 9.88 -13.90 12.67
N SER A 101 9.40 -12.67 12.48
CA SER A 101 9.31 -11.64 13.54
C SER A 101 8.18 -11.88 14.55
N ARG A 102 7.52 -13.04 14.53
CA ARG A 102 6.36 -13.34 15.39
C ARG A 102 6.74 -13.58 16.85
N SER A 103 8.02 -13.80 17.16
CA SER A 103 8.53 -13.97 18.53
C SER A 103 8.46 -12.67 19.35
N ARG A 104 8.42 -11.50 18.71
CA ARG A 104 8.27 -10.19 19.37
C ARG A 104 6.82 -9.87 19.74
N SER A 105 6.68 -9.00 20.74
CA SER A 105 5.39 -8.44 21.18
C SER A 105 4.60 -7.83 20.02
N VAL A 106 3.36 -8.30 19.84
CA VAL A 106 2.40 -7.82 18.84
C VAL A 106 2.15 -6.32 19.03
N ARG A 107 1.93 -5.88 20.27
CA ARG A 107 1.61 -4.49 20.60
C ARG A 107 2.71 -3.53 20.15
N LYS A 108 3.98 -3.87 20.42
CA LYS A 108 5.11 -3.03 20.04
C LYS A 108 5.20 -2.87 18.52
N GLN A 109 5.09 -3.98 17.78
CA GLN A 109 5.14 -3.92 16.32
C GLN A 109 3.93 -3.20 15.71
N ALA A 110 2.73 -3.38 16.26
CA ALA A 110 1.55 -2.67 15.79
C ALA A 110 1.71 -1.15 15.95
N ILE A 111 2.20 -0.69 17.10
CA ILE A 111 2.47 0.73 17.34
C ILE A 111 3.53 1.26 16.35
N GLN A 112 4.66 0.56 16.18
CA GLN A 112 5.71 0.96 15.24
C GLN A 112 5.19 1.02 13.79
N PHE A 113 4.48 -0.02 13.35
CA PHE A 113 3.90 -0.10 12.01
C PHE A 113 2.91 1.03 11.75
N THR A 114 2.02 1.31 12.70
CA THR A 114 1.04 2.40 12.60
C THR A 114 1.72 3.76 12.55
N LEU A 115 2.74 4.00 13.39
CA LEU A 115 3.48 5.27 13.39
C LEU A 115 4.20 5.52 12.05
N ILE A 116 4.87 4.50 11.51
CA ILE A 116 5.50 4.57 10.19
C ILE A 116 4.46 4.85 9.10
N SER A 117 3.35 4.13 9.12
CA SER A 117 2.28 4.26 8.12
C SER A 117 1.63 5.64 8.15
N LEU A 118 1.39 6.17 9.36
CA LEU A 118 0.82 7.51 9.55
C LEU A 118 1.80 8.59 9.09
N PHE A 119 3.09 8.47 9.41
CA PHE A 119 4.11 9.39 8.92
C PHE A 119 4.17 9.39 7.39
N GLY A 120 4.19 8.21 6.78
CA GLY A 120 4.15 8.06 5.33
C GLY A 120 2.92 8.73 4.72
N TRP A 121 1.74 8.55 5.33
CA TRP A 121 0.51 9.19 4.88
C TRP A 121 0.59 10.72 4.94
N ILE A 122 1.11 11.29 6.04
CA ILE A 122 1.30 12.75 6.19
C ILE A 122 2.24 13.28 5.11
N VAL A 123 3.43 12.67 4.95
CA VAL A 123 4.42 13.09 3.95
C VAL A 123 3.84 13.03 2.54
N ARG A 124 3.11 11.96 2.22
CA ARG A 124 2.43 11.83 0.92
C ARG A 124 1.42 12.95 0.69
N THR A 125 0.59 13.25 1.69
CA THR A 125 -0.42 14.30 1.59
C THR A 125 0.21 15.67 1.39
N LEU A 126 1.27 16.00 2.15
CA LEU A 126 2.02 17.23 1.96
C LEU A 126 2.63 17.31 0.56
N TRP A 127 3.26 16.21 0.08
CA TRP A 127 3.78 16.13 -1.28
C TRP A 127 2.72 16.45 -2.33
N ILE A 128 1.55 15.80 -2.26
CA ILE A 128 0.46 16.04 -3.22
C ILE A 128 0.04 17.51 -3.19
N THR A 129 -0.21 18.06 -2.00
CA THR A 129 -0.66 19.45 -1.81
C THR A 129 0.28 20.48 -2.44
N PHE A 130 1.59 20.25 -2.40
CA PHE A 130 2.57 21.20 -2.95
C PHE A 130 2.95 20.90 -4.41
N ALA A 131 2.97 19.63 -4.82
CA ALA A 131 3.49 19.24 -6.13
C ALA A 131 2.45 19.25 -7.26
N TYR A 132 1.14 19.13 -6.95
CA TYR A 132 0.12 18.89 -7.98
C TYR A 132 0.11 19.98 -9.07
N SER A 133 0.18 21.26 -8.68
CA SER A 133 0.07 22.37 -9.64
C SER A 133 1.28 22.45 -10.58
N GLY A 134 2.49 22.19 -10.07
CA GLY A 134 3.72 22.14 -10.86
C GLY A 134 3.72 20.97 -11.83
N LEU A 135 3.37 19.78 -11.35
CA LEU A 135 3.28 18.58 -12.19
C LEU A 135 2.20 18.70 -13.26
N GLY A 136 1.05 19.29 -12.93
CA GLY A 136 -0.02 19.54 -13.91
C GLY A 136 0.45 20.43 -15.06
N ARG A 137 1.18 21.51 -14.76
CA ARG A 137 1.76 22.41 -15.79
C ARG A 137 2.81 21.69 -16.64
N ALA A 138 3.64 20.83 -16.04
CA ALA A 138 4.67 20.09 -16.76
C ALA A 138 4.08 19.01 -17.68
N LEU A 139 3.01 18.33 -17.26
CA LEU A 139 2.43 17.19 -17.98
C LEU A 139 1.42 17.59 -19.05
N ILE A 140 0.79 18.77 -18.95
CA ILE A 140 -0.27 19.19 -19.88
C ILE A 140 0.16 19.15 -21.36
N PRO A 141 1.38 19.55 -21.77
CA PRO A 141 1.73 19.54 -23.20
C PRO A 141 1.76 18.12 -23.78
N ALA A 142 2.35 17.17 -23.04
CA ALA A 142 2.39 15.77 -23.45
C ALA A 142 0.98 15.14 -23.45
N PHE A 143 0.17 15.47 -22.45
CA PHE A 143 -1.21 15.00 -22.39
C PHE A 143 -2.06 15.52 -23.56
N LEU A 144 -1.88 16.78 -23.97
CA LEU A 144 -2.59 17.34 -25.14
C LEU A 144 -2.24 16.65 -26.44
N LEU A 145 -0.98 16.24 -26.64
CA LEU A 145 -0.58 15.48 -27.83
C LEU A 145 -1.38 14.17 -27.92
N PHE A 146 -1.54 13.48 -26.80
CA PHE A 146 -2.35 12.26 -26.72
C PHE A 146 -3.84 12.55 -26.94
N VAL A 147 -4.43 13.49 -26.19
CA VAL A 147 -5.87 13.76 -26.24
C VAL A 147 -6.31 14.28 -27.62
N ARG A 148 -5.51 15.14 -28.27
CA ARG A 148 -5.85 15.66 -29.60
C ARG A 148 -5.87 14.60 -30.70
N THR A 149 -5.32 13.41 -30.44
CA THR A 149 -5.46 12.25 -31.34
C THR A 149 -6.92 11.78 -31.42
N PHE A 150 -7.70 11.97 -30.35
CA PHE A 150 -9.09 11.51 -30.24
C PHE A 150 -10.10 12.68 -30.19
N HIS A 151 -9.69 13.83 -29.64
CA HIS A 151 -10.51 15.03 -29.45
C HIS A 151 -9.73 16.28 -29.89
N LEU A 152 -9.77 16.56 -31.20
CA LEU A 152 -9.00 17.65 -31.83
C LEU A 152 -9.24 19.04 -31.20
N ASP A 153 -10.47 19.31 -30.76
CA ASP A 153 -10.88 20.60 -30.20
C ASP A 153 -10.76 20.69 -28.67
N TYR A 154 -10.08 19.73 -28.03
CA TYR A 154 -9.92 19.76 -26.57
C TYR A 154 -9.05 20.93 -26.12
N LEU A 155 -9.66 21.81 -25.31
CA LEU A 155 -9.00 22.92 -24.63
C LEU A 155 -8.84 22.58 -23.14
N PRO A 156 -7.62 22.50 -22.60
CA PRO A 156 -7.41 22.13 -21.21
C PRO A 156 -7.84 23.26 -20.29
N THR A 157 -8.86 23.01 -19.47
CA THR A 157 -9.22 23.94 -18.40
C THR A 157 -8.19 23.91 -17.26
N PRO A 158 -8.09 24.96 -16.43
CA PRO A 158 -7.25 24.94 -15.22
C PRO A 158 -7.53 23.73 -14.33
N GLU A 159 -8.80 23.35 -14.19
CA GLU A 159 -9.22 22.21 -13.38
C GLU A 159 -8.73 20.88 -13.96
N ALA A 160 -8.77 20.71 -15.28
CA ALA A 160 -8.26 19.49 -15.93
C ALA A 160 -6.75 19.33 -15.72
N ARG A 161 -6.00 20.43 -15.76
CA ARG A 161 -4.57 20.46 -15.49
C ARG A 161 -4.27 20.06 -14.03
N ASP A 162 -5.00 20.63 -13.08
CA ASP A 162 -4.79 20.35 -11.66
C ASP A 162 -5.21 18.93 -11.28
N LYS A 163 -6.24 18.37 -11.93
CA LYS A 163 -6.59 16.95 -11.82
C LYS A 163 -5.46 16.04 -12.30
N LEU A 164 -4.92 16.31 -13.50
CA LEU A 164 -3.78 15.55 -14.04
C LEU A 164 -2.57 15.63 -13.10
N GLY A 165 -2.26 16.83 -12.63
CA GLY A 165 -1.19 17.07 -11.66
C GLY A 165 -1.38 16.32 -10.35
N THR A 166 -2.62 16.28 -9.83
CA THR A 166 -2.98 15.56 -8.61
C THR A 166 -2.80 14.06 -8.78
N MET A 167 -3.23 13.48 -9.91
CA MET A 167 -3.05 12.06 -10.20
C MET A 167 -1.57 11.68 -10.30
N ALA A 168 -0.76 12.49 -10.98
CA ALA A 168 0.68 12.27 -11.09
C ALA A 168 1.37 12.39 -9.72
N ALA A 169 1.06 13.45 -8.96
CA ALA A 169 1.61 13.65 -7.62
C ALA A 169 1.23 12.49 -6.69
N TRP A 170 -0.02 12.03 -6.77
CA TRP A 170 -0.51 10.89 -6.00
C TRP A 170 0.24 9.59 -6.34
N LEU A 171 0.41 9.27 -7.62
CA LEU A 171 1.15 8.08 -8.07
C LEU A 171 2.59 8.08 -7.54
N ILE A 172 3.29 9.20 -7.73
CA ILE A 172 4.68 9.36 -7.25
C ILE A 172 4.73 9.25 -5.73
N GLY A 173 3.83 9.96 -5.04
CA GLY A 173 3.75 9.96 -3.58
C GLY A 173 3.51 8.56 -3.01
N VAL A 174 2.56 7.81 -3.57
CA VAL A 174 2.30 6.42 -3.19
C VAL A 174 3.54 5.56 -3.40
N ALA A 175 4.19 5.64 -4.55
CA ALA A 175 5.37 4.83 -4.86
C ALA A 175 6.54 5.11 -3.90
N VAL A 176 6.86 6.39 -3.66
CA VAL A 176 7.94 6.81 -2.75
C VAL A 176 7.63 6.38 -1.31
N VAL A 177 6.42 6.66 -0.83
CA VAL A 177 6.00 6.31 0.54
C VAL A 177 5.93 4.80 0.74
N MET A 178 5.58 4.03 -0.27
CA MET A 178 5.61 2.57 -0.21
C MET A 178 7.04 2.04 0.00
N VAL A 179 8.02 2.57 -0.74
CA VAL A 179 9.44 2.21 -0.55
C VAL A 179 9.93 2.63 0.84
N TRP A 180 9.61 3.85 1.26
CA TRP A 180 9.92 4.33 2.62
C TRP A 180 9.32 3.41 3.69
N ASN A 181 8.02 3.10 3.59
CA ASN A 181 7.31 2.25 4.53
C ASN A 181 7.92 0.85 4.60
N TYR A 182 8.32 0.27 3.45
CA TYR A 182 9.03 -1.01 3.43
C TYR A 182 10.35 -0.91 4.21
N ILE A 183 11.21 0.06 3.87
CA ILE A 183 12.55 0.20 4.48
C ILE A 183 12.42 0.48 5.98
N ALA A 184 11.54 1.40 6.38
CA ALA A 184 11.33 1.75 7.77
C ALA A 184 10.81 0.56 8.58
N ASN A 185 9.83 -0.18 8.07
CA ASN A 185 9.32 -1.37 8.76
C ASN A 185 10.37 -2.49 8.80
N ARG A 186 11.12 -2.71 7.73
CA ARG A 186 12.19 -3.70 7.67
C ARG A 186 13.30 -3.43 8.69
N ARG A 187 13.67 -2.16 8.89
CA ARG A 187 14.76 -1.75 9.78
C ARG A 187 14.34 -1.51 11.22
N TRP A 188 13.09 -1.14 11.48
CA TRP A 188 12.62 -0.77 12.83
C TRP A 188 11.59 -1.73 13.40
N THR A 189 10.52 -2.05 12.66
CA THR A 189 9.42 -2.91 13.13
C THR A 189 9.81 -4.40 13.13
N TYR A 190 10.50 -4.85 12.08
CA TYR A 190 10.88 -6.25 11.82
C TYR A 190 12.40 -6.40 11.76
N ASN A 191 13.11 -5.72 12.66
CA ASN A 191 14.56 -5.63 12.68
C ASN A 191 15.28 -6.92 13.10
N ASP A 192 14.52 -7.92 13.52
CA ASP A 192 14.97 -9.22 14.01
C ASP A 192 15.04 -10.28 12.90
N VAL A 193 14.59 -9.97 11.70
CA VAL A 193 14.65 -10.91 10.57
C VAL A 193 16.02 -10.87 9.89
N ALA A 194 16.65 -12.05 9.82
CA ALA A 194 17.92 -12.29 9.14
C ALA A 194 17.83 -12.16 7.61
#